data_AF-A0A3S1F1Q8-F1
#
_entry.id   AF-A0A3S1F1Q8-F1
#
_cell.length_a   1.000
_cell.length_b   1.000
_cell.length_c   1.000
_cell.angle_alpha   90.00
_cell.angle_beta   90.00
_cell.angle_gamma   90.00
#
_symmetry.space_group_name_H-M   'P 1'
#
loop_
_entity.id
_entity.type
_entity.pdbx_description
1 polymer ?
#
loop_
_entity_poly.entity_id
_entity_poly.type
_entity_poly.pdbx_seq_one_letter_code
_entity_poly.pdbx_strand_id
1 'polypeptide(L)' 'MDDLDRIDRSLLRLLQEDGRRTTLDLARRVGLSPTGATQRVKRLFAEGFIRAVRAVLDPA' A
#
# COMPACT_ATOMS: atom_id res chain seq x y z
N MET A 1 -14.07 5.16 13.00
CA MET A 1 -14.03 4.21 11.88
C MET A 1 -13.39 4.99 10.76
N ASP A 2 -12.05 4.98 10.71
CA ASP A 2 -11.30 5.89 9.84
C ASP A 2 -11.70 5.68 8.37
N ASP A 3 -12.21 6.74 7.77
CA ASP A 3 -12.66 6.70 6.39
C ASP A 3 -11.43 6.68 5.48
N LEU A 4 -11.24 5.57 4.77
CA LEU A 4 -10.18 5.43 3.78
C LEU A 4 -10.37 6.48 2.70
N ASP A 5 -9.44 7.43 2.61
CA ASP A 5 -9.48 8.44 1.58
C ASP A 5 -9.11 7.86 0.20
N ARG A 6 -9.25 8.68 -0.85
CA ARG A 6 -8.98 8.26 -2.23
C ARG A 6 -7.53 7.79 -2.44
N ILE A 7 -6.57 8.37 -1.72
CA ILE A 7 -5.16 8.01 -1.83
C ILE A 7 -4.93 6.65 -1.17
N ASP A 8 -5.50 6.44 0.00
CA ASP A 8 -5.36 5.16 0.71
C ASP A 8 -5.96 4.01 -0.10
N ARG A 9 -7.14 4.21 -0.71
CA ARG A 9 -7.74 3.22 -1.63
C ARG A 9 -6.85 2.94 -2.85
N SER A 10 -6.18 3.97 -3.37
CA SER A 10 -5.24 3.82 -4.50
C SER A 10 -3.98 3.05 -4.09
N LEU A 11 -3.42 3.34 -2.91
CA LEU A 11 -2.27 2.61 -2.35
C LEU A 11 -2.61 1.13 -2.13
N LEU A 12 -3.78 0.83 -1.58
CA LEU A 12 -4.27 -0.54 -1.38
C LEU A 12 -4.39 -1.28 -2.72
N ARG A 13 -4.99 -0.65 -3.74
CA ARG A 13 -5.10 -1.25 -5.08
C ARG A 13 -3.71 -1.55 -5.67
N LEU A 14 -2.79 -0.59 -5.60
CA LEU A 14 -1.43 -0.78 -6.10
C LEU A 14 -0.67 -1.89 -5.36
N LEU A 15 -0.83 -2.00 -4.05
CA LEU A 15 -0.19 -3.06 -3.25
C LEU A 15 -0.83 -4.44 -3.46
N GLN A 16 -2.13 -4.50 -3.75
CA GLN A 16 -2.81 -5.75 -4.09
C GLN A 16 -2.37 -6.30 -5.45
N GLU A 17 -2.18 -5.42 -6.43
CA GLU A 17 -1.64 -5.79 -7.74
C GLU A 17 -0.19 -6.28 -7.66
N ASP A 18 0.64 -5.58 -6.86
CA ASP A 18 2.04 -5.95 -6.66
C ASP A 18 2.52 -5.48 -5.28
N GLY A 19 2.56 -6.42 -4.34
CA GLY A 19 3.00 -6.17 -2.97
C GLY A 19 4.50 -5.88 -2.84
N ARG A 20 5.29 -6.02 -3.90
CA ARG A 20 6.73 -5.71 -3.91
C ARG A 20 7.02 -4.26 -4.29
N ARG A 21 5.99 -3.47 -4.65
CA ARG A 21 6.17 -2.06 -5.03
C ARG A 21 6.83 -1.27 -3.91
N THR A 22 7.88 -0.56 -4.28
CA THR A 22 8.58 0.31 -3.34
C THR A 22 7.71 1.50 -2.97
N THR A 23 7.91 2.03 -1.77
CA THR A 23 7.19 3.23 -1.33
C THR A 23 7.46 4.44 -2.22
N LEU A 24 8.63 4.50 -2.88
CA LEU A 24 8.96 5.51 -3.86
C LEU A 24 8.09 5.41 -5.13
N ASP A 25 7.87 4.21 -5.65
CA ASP A 25 6.97 3.97 -6.79
C ASP A 25 5.51 4.30 -6.42
N LEU A 26 5.06 3.83 -5.26
CA LEU A 26 3.73 4.15 -4.73
C LEU A 26 3.52 5.66 -4.64
N ALA A 27 4.47 6.38 -4.04
CA ALA A 27 4.41 7.83 -3.89
C ALA A 27 4.26 8.56 -5.23
N ARG A 28 5.06 8.17 -6.24
CA ARG A 28 4.97 8.73 -7.60
C ARG A 28 3.61 8.50 -8.23
N ARG A 29 3.05 7.30 -8.10
CA ARG A 29 1.76 6.93 -8.71
C ARG A 29 0.57 7.65 -8.07
N VAL A 30 0.61 7.93 -6.77
CA VAL A 30 -0.49 8.58 -6.05
C VAL A 30 -0.29 10.08 -5.81
N GLY A 31 0.80 10.66 -6.31
CA GLY A 31 1.08 12.10 -6.20
C GLY A 31 1.50 12.54 -4.79
N LEU A 32 2.17 11.67 -4.03
CA LEU A 32 2.67 11.97 -2.68
C LEU A 32 4.20 12.11 -2.64
N SER A 33 4.69 12.70 -1.55
CA SER A 33 6.09 12.58 -1.18
C SER A 33 6.41 11.15 -0.70
N PRO A 34 7.67 10.68 -0.82
CA PRO A 34 8.07 9.35 -0.34
C PRO A 34 7.78 9.14 1.16
N THR A 35 7.97 10.19 1.98
CA THR A 35 7.67 10.15 3.42
C THR A 35 6.17 10.04 3.68
N GLY A 36 5.34 10.79 2.95
CA GLY A 36 3.87 10.73 3.07
C GLY A 36 3.31 9.36 2.69
N ALA A 37 3.79 8.77 1.60
CA ALA A 37 3.42 7.41 1.21
C ALA A 37 3.85 6.38 2.28
N THR A 38 5.04 6.54 2.85
CA THR A 38 5.53 5.65 3.93
C THR A 38 4.64 5.70 5.17
N GLN A 39 4.27 6.89 5.62
CA GLN A 39 3.40 7.05 6.78
C GLN A 39 2.02 6.43 6.55
N ARG A 40 1.42 6.64 5.37
CA ARG A 40 0.13 6.06 5.01
C ARG A 40 0.18 4.55 4.93
N VAL A 41 1.18 3.97 4.26
CA VAL A 41 1.33 2.51 4.21
C VAL A 41 1.49 1.93 5.62
N LYS A 42 2.34 2.52 6.48
CA LYS A 42 2.48 2.10 7.88
C LYS A 42 1.16 2.16 8.65
N ARG A 43 0.40 3.25 8.48
CA ARG A 43 -0.93 3.42 9.08
C ARG A 43 -1.90 2.32 8.64
N LEU A 44 -1.95 2.03 7.33
CA LEU A 44 -2.81 0.97 6.77
C LEU A 44 -2.47 -0.42 7.31
N PHE A 45 -1.20 -0.70 7.60
CA PHE A 45 -0.82 -1.92 8.33
C PHE A 45 -1.25 -1.87 9.80
N ALA A 46 -0.98 -0.77 10.50
CA ALA A 46 -1.28 -0.63 11.93
C ALA A 46 -2.79 -0.71 12.24
N GLU A 47 -3.62 -0.14 11.36
CA GLU A 47 -5.09 -0.16 11.47
C GLU A 47 -5.70 -1.46 10.92
N GLY A 48 -4.88 -2.40 10.41
CA GLY A 48 -5.33 -3.72 9.95
C GLY A 48 -5.98 -3.74 8.57
N PHE A 49 -5.97 -2.63 7.82
CA PHE A 49 -6.38 -2.59 6.42
C PHE A 49 -5.48 -3.45 5.54
N ILE A 50 -4.17 -3.49 5.83
CA ILE A 50 -3.22 -4.44 5.24
C ILE A 50 -2.81 -5.45 6.30
N ARG A 51 -3.26 -6.70 6.15
CA ARG A 51 -2.98 -7.75 7.14
C ARG A 51 -1.63 -8.43 6.90
N ALA A 52 -1.25 -8.63 5.65
CA ALA A 52 0.01 -9.25 5.26
C ALA A 52 0.34 -8.98 3.79
N VAL A 53 1.63 -9.03 3.45
CA VAL A 53 2.12 -9.19 2.07
C VAL A 53 2.66 -10.60 1.94
N ARG A 54 2.22 -11.31 0.90
CA ARG A 54 2.55 -12.73 0.68
C ARG A 54 2.99 -12.95 -0.76
N ALA A 55 3.89 -13.89 -0.96
CA ALA A 55 4.21 -14.40 -2.29
C ALA A 55 3.08 -15.33 -2.76
N VAL A 56 2.70 -15.22 -4.02
CA VAL A 56 1.89 -16.23 -4.72
C VAL A 56 2.87 -17.16 -5.42
N LEU A 57 2.90 -18.41 -5.01
CA LEU A 57 3.84 -19.41 -5.50
C LEU A 57 3.19 -20.26 -6.59
N ASP A 58 3.94 -20.58 -7.63
CA ASP A 58 3.60 -21.65 -8.56
C ASP A 58 4.15 -22.97 -7.98
N PRO A 59 3.30 -23.96 -7.66
CA PRO A 59 3.74 -25.23 -7.08
C PRO A 59 4.36 -26.21 -8.10
N ALA A 60 4.43 -25.87 -9.39
CA ALA A 60 4.97 -26.72 -10.45
C ALA A 60 6.51 -26.82 -10.48
#